data_AF-B4FTZ3-F1
#
_entry.id   AF-B4FTZ3-F1
#
_cell.length_a   1.000
_cell.length_b   1.000
_cell.length_c   1.000
_cell.angle_alpha   90.00
_cell.angle_beta   90.00
_cell.angle_gamma   90.00
#
_symmetry.space_group_name_H-M   'P 1'
#
loop_
_entity.id
_entity.type
_entity.pdbx_description
1 polymer ?
#
loop_
_entity_poly.entity_id
_entity_poly.type
_entity_poly.pdbx_seq_one_letter_code
_entity_poly.pdbx_strand_id
1 'polypeptide(L)'
;MPAARDGDVVVVGTDGLFDNVHDWQLERAVRMGTNLGFSPKNMADIIAGIAYGISKDKWACTPFGMGYMKVHGLARRGGKKDDITVIVAHIVSKGS
;
A
#
# COMPACT_ATOMS: atom_id res chain seq x y z
N MET A 1 -9.81 -11.89 20.50
CA MET A 1 -9.20 -10.58 20.24
C MET A 1 -10.09 -9.88 19.22
N PRO A 2 -10.53 -8.63 19.43
CA PRO A 2 -11.24 -7.90 18.38
C PRO A 2 -10.30 -7.73 17.17
N ALA A 3 -10.84 -7.87 15.97
CA ALA A 3 -10.06 -7.82 14.73
C ALA A 3 -9.52 -6.41 14.41
N ALA A 4 -10.11 -5.37 15.01
CA ALA A 4 -9.67 -3.98 14.95
C ALA A 4 -10.10 -3.23 16.23
N ARG A 5 -9.38 -2.18 16.61
CA ARG A 5 -9.62 -1.33 17.78
C ARG A 5 -9.39 0.15 17.46
N ASP A 6 -9.83 1.01 18.36
CA ASP A 6 -9.58 2.45 18.30
C ASP A 6 -8.10 2.77 18.02
N GLY A 7 -7.86 3.68 17.09
CA GLY A 7 -6.53 4.09 16.64
C GLY A 7 -5.93 3.21 15.55
N ASP A 8 -6.52 2.06 15.22
CA ASP A 8 -6.07 1.25 14.08
C ASP A 8 -6.40 1.97 12.76
N VAL A 9 -5.53 1.77 11.77
CA VAL A 9 -5.75 2.20 10.38
C VAL A 9 -5.90 0.97 9.51
N VAL A 10 -7.04 0.86 8.82
CA VAL A 10 -7.30 -0.20 7.86
C VAL A 10 -7.03 0.35 6.46
N VAL A 11 -6.13 -0.31 5.72
CA VAL A 11 -5.89 -0.03 4.31
C VAL A 11 -6.38 -1.22 3.49
N VAL A 12 -7.23 -0.93 2.51
CA VAL A 12 -7.73 -1.89 1.52
C VAL A 12 -7.31 -1.40 0.15
N GLY A 13 -6.91 -2.30 -0.75
CA GLY A 13 -6.59 -1.93 -2.12
C GLY A 13 -6.70 -3.08 -3.10
N THR A 14 -6.59 -2.76 -4.39
CA THR A 14 -6.47 -3.76 -5.47
C THR A 14 -5.07 -4.37 -5.50
N ASP A 15 -4.88 -5.43 -6.28
CA ASP A 15 -3.57 -6.03 -6.54
C ASP A 15 -2.57 -5.01 -7.08
N GLY A 16 -3.00 -4.01 -7.87
CA GLY A 16 -2.15 -2.91 -8.32
C GLY A 16 -1.39 -2.18 -7.20
N LEU A 17 -1.94 -2.09 -5.98
CA LEU A 17 -1.22 -1.59 -4.80
C LEU A 17 -0.15 -2.60 -4.35
N PHE A 18 -0.60 -3.81 -4.02
CA PHE A 18 0.23 -4.83 -3.36
C PHE A 18 1.27 -5.48 -4.28
N ASP A 19 1.08 -5.39 -5.59
CA ASP A 19 2.07 -5.80 -6.59
C ASP A 19 3.27 -4.86 -6.64
N ASN A 20 3.09 -3.59 -6.26
CA ASN A 20 4.09 -2.54 -6.40
C ASN A 20 4.67 -2.07 -5.06
N VAL A 21 3.93 -2.17 -3.96
CA VAL A 21 4.33 -1.65 -2.65
C VAL A 21 4.50 -2.80 -1.67
N HIS A 22 5.67 -2.87 -1.03
CA HIS A 22 5.91 -3.86 0.03
C HIS A 22 5.19 -3.49 1.33
N ASP A 23 4.83 -4.48 2.13
CA ASP A 23 4.14 -4.28 3.43
C ASP A 23 4.85 -3.26 4.33
N TRP A 24 6.19 -3.29 4.41
CA TRP A 24 6.98 -2.36 5.21
C TRP A 24 6.95 -0.91 4.67
N GLN A 25 6.81 -0.74 3.35
CA GLN A 25 6.66 0.59 2.74
C GLN A 25 5.27 1.15 3.05
N LEU A 26 4.24 0.29 2.96
CA LEU A 26 2.87 0.63 3.28
C LEU A 26 2.73 1.00 4.77
N GLU A 27 3.26 0.18 5.66
CA GLU A 27 3.29 0.44 7.11
C GLU A 27 3.98 1.77 7.42
N ARG A 28 5.12 2.04 6.79
CA ARG A 28 5.83 3.31 6.97
C ARG A 28 5.00 4.51 6.50
N ALA A 29 4.33 4.41 5.34
CA ALA A 29 3.47 5.47 4.82
C ALA A 29 2.29 5.76 5.76
N VAL A 30 1.62 4.70 6.25
CA VAL A 30 0.54 4.80 7.24
C VAL A 30 1.04 5.45 8.52
N ARG A 31 2.13 4.95 9.11
CA ARG A 31 2.70 5.49 10.36
C ARG A 31 3.07 6.97 10.24
N MET A 32 3.70 7.36 9.14
CA MET A 32 4.05 8.76 8.88
C MET A 32 2.79 9.63 8.73
N GLY A 33 1.80 9.17 7.95
CA GLY A 33 0.56 9.92 7.76
C GLY A 33 -0.24 10.07 9.05
N THR A 34 -0.31 9.04 9.88
CA THR A 34 -0.95 9.10 11.21
C THR A 34 -0.24 10.13 12.10
N ASN A 35 1.10 10.09 12.18
CA ASN A 35 1.88 11.04 12.98
C ASN A 35 1.74 12.49 12.51
N LEU A 36 1.53 12.69 11.21
CA LEU A 36 1.32 14.01 10.61
C LEU A 36 -0.16 14.45 10.60
N GLY A 37 -1.07 13.63 11.13
CA GLY A 37 -2.49 13.95 11.22
C GLY A 37 -3.20 13.97 9.86
N PHE A 38 -2.76 13.16 8.91
CA PHE A 38 -3.41 13.09 7.59
C PHE A 38 -4.84 12.56 7.70
N SER A 39 -5.74 13.14 6.91
CA SER A 39 -7.07 12.56 6.72
C SER A 39 -6.97 11.20 6.03
N PRO A 40 -7.97 10.30 6.20
CA PRO A 40 -7.98 9.02 5.49
C PRO A 40 -7.86 9.19 3.98
N LYS A 41 -8.54 10.19 3.41
CA LYS A 41 -8.46 10.50 1.97
C LYS A 41 -7.04 10.88 1.55
N ASN A 42 -6.37 11.78 2.27
CA ASN A 42 -5.01 12.16 1.93
C ASN A 42 -4.03 10.99 2.07
N MET A 43 -4.22 10.14 3.08
CA MET A 43 -3.42 8.93 3.23
C MET A 43 -3.63 7.98 2.04
N ALA A 44 -4.88 7.77 1.61
CA ALA A 44 -5.20 6.98 0.42
C ALA A 44 -4.54 7.53 -0.85
N ASP A 45 -4.66 8.85 -1.09
CA ASP A 45 -4.07 9.52 -2.25
C ASP A 45 -2.54 9.36 -2.30
N ILE A 46 -1.87 9.49 -1.14
CA ILE A 46 -0.42 9.33 -1.04
C ILE A 46 0.01 7.89 -1.30
N ILE A 47 -0.67 6.91 -0.68
CA ILE A 47 -0.37 5.49 -0.88
C ILE A 47 -0.58 5.11 -2.35
N ALA A 48 -1.69 5.54 -2.96
CA ALA A 48 -1.96 5.32 -4.38
C ALA A 48 -0.90 5.98 -5.26
N GLY A 49 -0.47 7.21 -4.93
CA GLY A 49 0.58 7.93 -5.65
C GLY A 49 1.94 7.23 -5.58
N ILE A 50 2.32 6.69 -4.43
CA ILE A 50 3.54 5.88 -4.25
C ILE A 50 3.47 4.62 -5.13
N ALA A 51 2.38 3.87 -5.03
CA ALA A 51 2.16 2.66 -5.83
C ALA A 51 2.23 2.96 -7.33
N TYR A 52 1.59 4.05 -7.77
CA TYR A 52 1.60 4.49 -9.16
C TYR A 52 3.00 4.88 -9.64
N GLY A 53 3.76 5.62 -8.82
CA GLY A 53 5.15 5.96 -9.12
C GLY A 53 6.01 4.71 -9.33
N ILE A 54 5.92 3.75 -8.41
CA ILE A 54 6.66 2.48 -8.47
C ILE A 54 6.20 1.64 -9.67
N SER A 55 4.89 1.60 -9.98
CA SER A 55 4.34 0.86 -11.13
C SER A 55 4.98 1.26 -12.48
N LYS A 56 5.49 2.49 -12.57
CA LYS A 56 6.14 3.04 -13.76
C LYS A 56 7.66 2.92 -13.74
N ASP A 57 8.26 2.64 -12.59
CA ASP A 57 9.70 2.49 -12.45
C ASP A 57 10.14 1.13 -13.01
N LYS A 58 10.96 1.16 -14.06
CA LYS A 58 11.48 -0.05 -14.72
C LYS A 58 12.54 -0.79 -13.90
N TRP A 59 13.05 -0.17 -12.84
CA TRP A 59 14.15 -0.70 -12.03
C TRP A 59 13.75 -1.05 -10.61
N ALA A 60 12.52 -0.71 -10.21
CA ALA A 60 11.98 -1.03 -8.90
C ALA A 60 12.04 -2.53 -8.60
N CYS A 61 12.36 -2.83 -7.34
CA CYS A 61 12.21 -4.16 -6.77
C CYS A 61 10.84 -4.24 -6.10
N THR A 62 9.90 -4.96 -6.72
CA THR A 62 8.48 -4.98 -6.32
C THR A 62 8.05 -6.39 -5.88
N PRO A 63 7.01 -6.52 -5.03
CA PRO A 63 6.44 -7.82 -4.69
C PRO A 63 6.05 -8.65 -5.91
N PHE A 64 5.48 -8.03 -6.95
CA PHE A 64 5.17 -8.68 -8.21
C PHE A 64 6.42 -9.28 -8.88
N GLY A 65 7.49 -8.50 -9.03
CA GLY A 65 8.73 -8.97 -9.66
C GLY A 65 9.36 -10.13 -8.90
N MET A 66 9.38 -10.05 -7.57
CA MET A 66 9.88 -11.13 -6.71
C MET A 66 9.00 -12.38 -6.77
N GLY A 67 7.67 -12.21 -6.76
CA GLY A 67 6.71 -13.30 -6.89
C GLY A 67 6.84 -14.02 -8.23
N TYR A 68 6.94 -13.26 -9.33
CA TYR A 68 7.16 -13.79 -10.66
C TYR A 68 8.46 -14.61 -10.73
N MET A 69 9.56 -14.09 -10.18
CA MET A 69 10.84 -14.78 -10.09
C MET A 69 10.72 -16.10 -9.32
N LYS A 70 10.05 -16.09 -8.16
CA LYS A 70 9.87 -17.28 -7.30
C LYS A 70 9.07 -18.39 -7.98
N VAL A 71 8.04 -18.04 -8.74
CA VAL A 71 7.15 -19.03 -9.37
C VAL A 71 7.70 -19.51 -10.71
N HIS A 72 8.31 -18.62 -11.52
CA HIS A 72 8.65 -18.92 -12.91
C HIS A 72 10.15 -19.13 -13.15
N GLY A 73 11.01 -18.83 -12.18
CA GLY A 73 12.47 -18.90 -12.37
C GLY A 73 13.02 -17.88 -13.38
N LEU A 74 12.22 -16.87 -13.74
CA LEU A 74 12.61 -15.77 -14.62
C LEU A 74 12.58 -14.42 -13.90
N ALA A 75 13.65 -13.64 -14.03
CA ALA A 75 13.70 -12.30 -13.44
C ALA A 75 12.77 -11.35 -14.20
N ARG A 76 11.80 -10.76 -13.51
CA ARG A 76 10.99 -9.65 -14.02
C ARG A 76 11.25 -8.43 -13.14
N ARG A 77 11.88 -7.41 -13.73
CA ARG A 77 12.30 -6.20 -13.04
C ARG A 77 11.31 -5.06 -13.30
N GLY A 78 11.19 -4.15 -12.33
CA GLY A 78 10.32 -3.00 -12.41
C GLY A 78 8.92 -3.22 -11.84
N GLY A 79 8.14 -2.15 -11.83
CA GLY A 79 6.75 -2.16 -11.43
C GLY A 79 5.82 -2.87 -12.43
N LYS A 80 4.63 -3.21 -11.94
CA LYS A 80 3.51 -3.71 -12.74
C LYS A 80 2.52 -2.56 -12.91
N LYS A 81 2.40 -2.03 -14.13
CA LYS A 81 1.33 -1.06 -14.45
C LYS A 81 -0.02 -1.76 -14.39
N ASP A 82 -0.88 -1.29 -13.51
CA ASP A 82 -2.21 -1.83 -13.28
C ASP A 82 -3.14 -0.74 -12.73
N ASP A 83 -4.43 -1.01 -12.66
CA ASP A 83 -5.39 -0.14 -11.99
C ASP A 83 -5.18 -0.18 -10.46
N ILE A 84 -4.98 1.00 -9.87
CA ILE A 84 -4.68 1.15 -8.44
C ILE A 84 -5.86 1.82 -7.77
N THR A 85 -6.53 1.09 -6.88
CA THR A 85 -7.55 1.64 -5.98
C THR A 85 -7.12 1.43 -4.54
N VAL A 86 -7.24 2.47 -3.72
CA VAL A 86 -6.88 2.44 -2.29
C VAL A 86 -8.01 3.05 -1.48
N ILE A 87 -8.43 2.36 -0.41
CA ILE A 87 -9.37 2.83 0.60
C ILE A 87 -8.62 2.83 1.93
N VAL A 88 -8.74 3.93 2.68
CA VAL A 88 -8.22 4.04 4.04
C VAL A 88 -9.36 4.36 4.98
N ALA A 89 -9.41 3.64 6.09
CA ALA A 89 -10.36 3.88 7.18
C ALA A 89 -9.60 4.00 8.50
N HIS A 90 -9.89 5.06 9.27
CA HIS A 90 -9.42 5.20 10.64
C HIS A 90 -10.48 4.62 11.57
N ILE A 91 -10.08 3.70 12.44
CA ILE A 91 -10.97 3.12 13.43
C ILE A 91 -11.03 4.06 14.63
N VAL A 92 -12.24 4.55 14.92
CA VAL A 92 -12.51 5.44 16.06
C VAL A 92 -13.54 4.82 16.97
N SER A 93 -13.44 5.12 18.26
CA SER A 93 -14.39 4.71 19.27
C SER A 93 -15.76 5.30 18.99
N LYS A 94 -16.80 4.54 19.33
CA LYS A 94 -18.18 5.00 19.20
C LYS A 94 -18.38 6.20 20.15
N GLY A 95 -18.48 7.41 19.60
CA GLY A 95 -18.69 8.66 20.36
C GLY A 95 -17.53 9.66 20.31
N SER A 96 -16.48 9.38 19.54
CA SER A 96 -15.40 10.32 19.20
C SER A 96 -15.85 11.38 18.19
#